data_AF-V2XAT7-F1
#
_entry.id   AF-V2XAT7-F1
#
_cell.length_a   1.000
_cell.length_b   1.000
_cell.length_c   1.000
_cell.angle_alpha   90.00
_cell.angle_beta   90.00
_cell.angle_gamma   90.00
#
_symmetry.space_group_name_H-M   'P 1'
#
loop_
_entity.id
_entity.type
_entity.pdbx_description
1 polymer ?
#
loop_
_entity_poly.entity_id
_entity_poly.type
_entity_poly.pdbx_seq_one_letter_code
_entity_poly.pdbx_strand_id
1 'polypeptide(L)'
;MFALAAFVMVIYDFLLTLGDEVDIIWKREGFSVVTCLWCVNRYLTPLSYAVIIVAFHDPRWSDTDCERWIRYPQILRLVIFLSLGGYFVLRLYALWGRHKNVLWLSCMLMIAFTGVKIWAILDMEALKVGYEGPQYVGCFVATRHPPYVRYVYTYVSEVVFDIVIMAATIYRCYTFRGLNSPLLSILKRESFLYLLIIMIVSLTNVLMFCLAPPNMKNLVTSFSGL
;
A
#
# COMPACT_ATOMS: atom_id res chain seq x y z
N MET A 1 8.33 15.73 -11.73
CA MET A 1 9.62 15.09 -12.06
C MET A 1 9.92 13.86 -11.20
N PHE A 2 9.85 13.92 -9.85
CA PHE A 2 10.13 12.74 -9.01
C PHE A 2 9.21 11.53 -9.21
N ALA A 3 7.88 11.72 -9.35
CA ALA A 3 6.94 10.61 -9.59
C ALA A 3 7.19 9.90 -10.93
N LEU A 4 7.59 10.63 -11.97
CA LEU A 4 7.96 10.06 -13.26
C LEU A 4 9.23 9.21 -13.14
N ALA A 5 10.25 9.71 -12.41
CA ALA A 5 11.48 8.95 -12.17
C ALA A 5 11.21 7.65 -11.40
N ALA A 6 10.39 7.72 -10.34
CA ALA A 6 9.98 6.54 -9.58
C ALA A 6 9.20 5.54 -10.45
N PHE A 7 8.26 6.02 -11.28
CA PHE A 7 7.53 5.17 -12.21
C PHE A 7 8.45 4.47 -13.22
N VAL A 8 9.40 5.20 -13.82
CA VAL A 8 10.39 4.62 -14.73
C VAL A 8 11.23 3.56 -14.05
N MET A 9 11.66 3.78 -12.80
CA MET A 9 12.39 2.77 -12.01
C MET A 9 11.56 1.52 -11.76
N VAL A 10 10.27 1.67 -11.44
CA VAL A 10 9.35 0.52 -11.27
C VAL A 10 9.22 -0.25 -12.57
N ILE A 11 8.98 0.42 -13.69
CA ILE A 11 8.87 -0.25 -15.00
C ILE A 11 10.20 -0.93 -15.39
N TYR A 12 11.33 -0.30 -15.10
CA TYR A 12 12.65 -0.89 -15.34
C TYR A 12 12.84 -2.21 -14.57
N ASP A 13 12.52 -2.24 -13.28
CA ASP A 13 12.58 -3.46 -12.46
C ASP A 13 11.63 -4.56 -12.96
N PHE A 14 10.46 -4.17 -13.49
CA PHE A 14 9.51 -5.09 -14.10
C PHE A 14 10.08 -5.76 -15.33
N LEU A 15 10.73 -4.98 -16.19
CA LEU A 15 11.35 -5.50 -17.41
C LEU A 15 12.50 -6.45 -17.10
N LEU A 16 13.31 -6.15 -16.08
CA LEU A 16 14.40 -7.02 -15.65
C LEU A 16 13.90 -8.38 -15.15
N THR A 17 12.80 -8.39 -14.39
CA THR A 17 12.26 -9.61 -13.79
C THR A 17 11.23 -10.33 -14.66
N LEU A 18 10.97 -9.83 -15.87
CA LEU A 18 9.96 -10.39 -16.79
C LEU A 18 10.34 -11.80 -17.28
N GLY A 19 11.63 -12.05 -17.53
CA GLY A 19 12.09 -13.38 -17.99
C GLY A 19 11.78 -14.46 -16.96
N ASP A 20 12.19 -14.24 -15.72
CA ASP A 20 11.92 -15.14 -14.60
C ASP A 20 10.42 -15.28 -14.33
N GLU A 21 9.65 -14.21 -14.51
CA GLU A 21 8.19 -14.23 -14.34
C GLU A 21 7.51 -15.17 -15.33
N VAL A 22 7.88 -15.09 -16.61
CA VAL A 22 7.34 -16.00 -17.64
C VAL A 22 7.65 -17.44 -17.29
N ASP A 23 8.87 -17.71 -16.84
CA ASP A 23 9.30 -19.06 -16.53
C ASP A 23 8.66 -19.65 -15.27
N ILE A 24 8.49 -18.85 -14.23
CA ILE A 24 8.04 -19.32 -12.90
C ILE A 24 6.52 -19.29 -12.77
N ILE A 25 5.87 -18.28 -13.34
CA ILE A 25 4.44 -18.01 -13.12
C ILE A 25 3.61 -18.42 -14.32
N TRP A 26 3.98 -17.97 -15.52
CA TRP A 26 3.14 -18.14 -16.71
C TRP A 26 3.30 -19.49 -17.39
N LYS A 27 4.48 -20.10 -17.32
CA LYS A 27 4.72 -21.48 -17.81
C LYS A 27 4.19 -22.55 -16.85
N ARG A 28 3.80 -22.19 -15.63
CA ARG A 28 3.28 -23.16 -14.65
C ARG A 28 1.88 -23.60 -15.03
N GLU A 29 1.64 -24.91 -15.03
CA GLU A 29 0.30 -25.45 -15.24
C GLU A 29 -0.61 -25.18 -14.02
N GLY A 30 -1.60 -24.32 -14.22
CA GLY A 30 -2.67 -24.04 -13.25
C GLY A 30 -2.57 -22.69 -12.54
N PHE A 31 -3.67 -21.94 -12.55
CA PHE A 31 -3.81 -20.69 -11.81
C PHE A 31 -4.12 -20.96 -10.33
N SER A 32 -3.20 -20.59 -9.44
CA SER A 32 -3.41 -20.62 -7.99
C SER A 32 -3.89 -19.27 -7.46
N VAL A 33 -4.59 -19.27 -6.33
CA VAL A 33 -4.94 -18.04 -5.58
C VAL A 33 -3.69 -17.20 -5.28
N VAL A 34 -2.54 -17.85 -5.03
CA VAL A 34 -1.26 -17.17 -4.80
C VAL A 34 -0.79 -16.44 -6.06
N THR A 35 -0.96 -17.05 -7.25
CA THR A 35 -0.65 -16.41 -8.53
C THR A 35 -1.52 -15.18 -8.76
N CYS A 36 -2.81 -15.26 -8.45
CA CYS A 36 -3.71 -14.12 -8.54
C CYS A 36 -3.30 -12.98 -7.59
N LEU A 37 -3.06 -13.28 -6.31
CA LEU A 37 -2.58 -12.30 -5.33
C LEU A 37 -1.26 -11.65 -5.75
N TRP A 38 -0.35 -12.44 -6.30
CA TRP A 38 0.91 -11.94 -6.83
C TRP A 38 0.68 -10.99 -8.01
N CYS A 39 -0.13 -11.38 -9.01
CA CYS A 39 -0.45 -10.53 -10.15
C CYS A 39 -1.12 -9.21 -9.72
N VAL A 40 -2.01 -9.28 -8.73
CA VAL A 40 -2.65 -8.08 -8.19
C VAL A 40 -1.62 -7.12 -7.63
N ASN A 41 -0.72 -7.58 -6.74
CA ASN A 41 0.30 -6.72 -6.14
C ASN A 41 1.32 -6.19 -7.16
N ARG A 42 1.69 -7.03 -8.12
CA ARG A 42 2.62 -6.72 -9.20
C ARG A 42 2.01 -5.64 -10.12
N TYR A 43 0.83 -5.86 -10.68
CA TYR A 43 0.32 -5.02 -11.78
C TYR A 43 -0.55 -3.84 -11.34
N LEU A 44 -1.19 -3.87 -10.17
CA LEU A 44 -2.01 -2.73 -9.73
C LEU A 44 -1.17 -1.49 -9.38
N THR A 45 0.03 -1.70 -8.86
CA THR A 45 0.94 -0.62 -8.44
C THR A 45 1.41 0.26 -9.61
N PRO A 46 1.98 -0.26 -10.71
CA PRO A 46 2.32 0.56 -11.88
C PRO A 46 1.07 1.17 -12.56
N LEU A 47 -0.06 0.47 -12.53
CA LEU A 47 -1.31 0.98 -13.08
C LEU A 47 -1.81 2.21 -12.30
N SER A 48 -1.73 2.20 -10.96
CA SER A 48 -2.08 3.36 -10.14
C SER A 48 -1.16 4.55 -10.46
N TYR A 49 0.14 4.32 -10.63
CA TYR A 49 1.10 5.37 -10.99
C TYR A 49 0.85 6.00 -12.34
N ALA A 50 0.56 5.18 -13.37
CA ALA A 50 0.30 5.69 -14.71
C ALA A 50 -0.85 6.69 -14.70
N VAL A 51 -1.94 6.36 -14.00
CA VAL A 51 -3.12 7.24 -13.88
C VAL A 51 -2.80 8.52 -13.11
N ILE A 52 -2.08 8.42 -12.00
CA ILE A 52 -1.68 9.58 -11.18
C ILE A 52 -0.82 10.55 -12.00
N ILE A 53 0.15 10.05 -12.78
CA ILE A 53 1.03 10.89 -13.60
C ILE A 53 0.23 11.64 -14.66
N VAL A 54 -0.72 10.97 -15.33
CA VAL A 54 -1.60 11.59 -16.33
C VAL A 54 -2.49 12.66 -15.69
N ALA A 55 -3.06 12.38 -14.52
CA ALA A 55 -3.91 13.32 -13.78
C ALA A 55 -3.15 14.60 -13.34
N PHE A 56 -1.84 14.51 -13.14
CA PHE A 56 -0.99 15.67 -12.80
C PHE A 56 -0.48 16.47 -13.98
N HIS A 57 -0.50 15.94 -15.21
CA HIS A 57 0.12 16.62 -16.36
C HIS A 57 -0.86 17.00 -17.46
N ASP A 58 -2.09 16.46 -17.49
CA ASP A 58 -3.08 16.85 -18.49
C ASP A 58 -3.96 18.01 -17.98
N PRO A 59 -3.94 19.18 -18.63
CA PRO A 59 -4.73 20.34 -18.24
C PRO A 59 -6.20 20.26 -18.63
N ARG A 60 -6.62 19.27 -19.45
CA ARG A 60 -7.96 19.20 -20.05
C ARG A 60 -8.98 18.40 -19.25
N TRP A 61 -8.66 18.06 -18.01
CA TRP A 61 -9.55 17.29 -17.15
C TRP A 61 -10.81 18.09 -16.76
N SER A 62 -11.98 17.50 -17.03
CA SER A 62 -13.25 18.02 -16.53
C SER A 62 -13.35 17.84 -15.02
N ASP A 63 -14.16 18.67 -14.35
CA ASP A 63 -14.32 18.60 -12.89
C ASP A 63 -14.89 17.25 -12.44
N THR A 64 -15.84 16.73 -13.21
CA THR A 64 -16.46 15.40 -12.99
C THR A 64 -15.47 14.25 -13.18
N ASP A 65 -14.55 14.38 -14.15
CA ASP A 65 -13.51 13.36 -14.34
C ASP A 65 -12.50 13.42 -13.19
N CYS A 66 -12.05 14.61 -12.81
CA CYS A 66 -11.11 14.77 -11.69
C CYS A 66 -11.64 14.14 -10.39
N GLU A 67 -12.92 14.35 -10.05
CA GLU A 67 -13.53 13.73 -8.86
C GLU A 67 -13.65 12.20 -8.95
N ARG A 68 -13.94 11.64 -10.12
CA ARG A 68 -14.07 10.20 -10.30
C ARG A 68 -12.73 9.49 -10.21
N TRP A 69 -11.71 10.07 -10.84
CA TRP A 69 -10.39 9.45 -10.98
C TRP A 69 -9.52 9.61 -9.75
N ILE A 70 -9.81 10.56 -8.87
CA ILE A 70 -9.07 10.70 -7.61
C ILE A 70 -9.30 9.54 -6.63
N ARG A 71 -10.48 8.92 -6.70
CA ARG A 71 -10.85 7.76 -5.89
C ARG A 71 -10.19 6.48 -6.39
N TYR A 72 -9.85 6.41 -7.67
CA TYR A 72 -9.24 5.23 -8.30
C TYR A 72 -7.95 4.75 -7.61
N PRO A 73 -6.89 5.58 -7.44
CA PRO A 73 -5.66 5.11 -6.79
C PRO A 73 -5.88 4.71 -5.32
N GLN A 74 -6.85 5.34 -4.64
CA GLN A 74 -7.18 5.00 -3.25
C GLN A 74 -7.84 3.61 -3.15
N ILE A 75 -8.72 3.27 -4.10
CA ILE A 75 -9.33 1.95 -4.20
C ILE A 75 -8.26 0.89 -4.50
N LEU A 76 -7.34 1.16 -5.44
CA LEU A 76 -6.25 0.21 -5.73
C LEU A 76 -5.36 -0.01 -4.51
N ARG A 77 -5.04 1.05 -3.75
CA ARG A 77 -4.29 0.92 -2.49
C ARG A 77 -5.04 0.08 -1.46
N LEU A 78 -6.36 0.20 -1.37
CA LEU A 78 -7.18 -0.63 -0.50
C LEU A 78 -7.08 -2.12 -0.89
N VAL A 79 -7.10 -2.42 -2.19
CA VAL A 79 -6.92 -3.78 -2.72
C VAL A 79 -5.53 -4.32 -2.38
N ILE A 80 -4.48 -3.52 -2.59
CA ILE A 80 -3.10 -3.88 -2.25
C ILE A 80 -2.99 -4.16 -0.74
N PHE A 81 -3.52 -3.29 0.11
CA PHE A 81 -3.55 -3.47 1.56
C PHE A 81 -4.22 -4.79 1.97
N LEU A 82 -5.39 -5.10 1.40
CA LEU A 82 -6.10 -6.36 1.71
C LEU A 82 -5.30 -7.58 1.27
N SER A 83 -4.61 -7.49 0.12
CA SER A 83 -3.83 -8.61 -0.41
C SER A 83 -2.54 -8.87 0.38
N LEU A 84 -1.75 -7.83 0.69
CA LEU A 84 -0.55 -7.92 1.52
C LEU A 84 -0.89 -8.25 2.97
N GLY A 85 -1.93 -7.61 3.51
CA GLY A 85 -2.45 -7.90 4.84
C GLY A 85 -2.89 -9.35 4.95
N GLY A 86 -3.65 -9.85 3.98
CA GLY A 86 -4.06 -11.26 3.92
C GLY A 86 -2.87 -12.22 3.90
N TYR A 87 -1.83 -11.91 3.11
CA TYR A 87 -0.59 -12.68 3.09
C TYR A 87 0.10 -12.73 4.46
N PHE A 88 0.18 -11.60 5.15
CA PHE A 88 0.74 -11.56 6.50
C PHE A 88 -0.08 -12.33 7.51
N VAL A 89 -1.41 -12.22 7.47
CA VAL A 89 -2.30 -12.98 8.35
C VAL A 89 -2.13 -14.49 8.11
N LEU A 90 -2.06 -14.93 6.85
CA LEU A 90 -1.84 -16.35 6.52
C LEU A 90 -0.49 -16.86 7.04
N ARG A 91 0.58 -16.08 6.86
CA ARG A 91 1.91 -16.43 7.39
C ARG A 91 1.91 -16.51 8.90
N LEU A 92 1.29 -15.54 9.55
CA LEU A 92 1.17 -15.47 11.01
C LEU A 92 0.37 -16.65 11.56
N TYR A 93 -0.73 -17.02 10.89
CA TYR A 93 -1.52 -18.22 11.18
C TYR A 93 -0.69 -19.51 11.06
N ALA A 94 0.13 -19.63 10.01
CA ALA A 94 1.04 -20.78 9.85
C ALA A 94 2.08 -20.84 10.98
N LEU A 95 2.66 -19.70 11.37
CA LEU A 95 3.66 -19.60 12.44
C LEU A 95 3.09 -19.95 13.82
N TRP A 96 1.82 -19.67 14.05
CA TRP A 96 1.09 -20.09 15.26
C TRP A 96 0.57 -21.52 15.22
N GLY A 97 1.05 -22.35 14.29
CA GLY A 97 0.67 -23.76 14.22
C GLY A 97 -0.79 -23.95 13.79
N ARG A 98 -1.31 -23.06 12.93
CA ARG A 98 -2.66 -23.13 12.36
C ARG A 98 -3.77 -23.02 13.42
N HIS A 99 -3.50 -22.30 14.50
CA HIS A 99 -4.48 -22.02 15.55
C HIS A 99 -5.56 -21.03 15.08
N LYS A 100 -6.83 -21.46 15.04
CA LYS A 100 -7.93 -20.68 14.43
C LYS A 100 -8.20 -19.34 15.12
N ASN A 101 -7.96 -19.23 16.43
CA ASN A 101 -8.23 -17.98 17.17
C ASN A 101 -7.33 -16.83 16.69
N VAL A 102 -6.09 -17.15 16.31
CA VAL A 102 -5.15 -16.17 15.74
C VAL A 102 -5.69 -15.65 14.41
N LEU A 103 -6.13 -16.56 13.53
CA LEU A 103 -6.68 -16.19 12.23
C LEU A 103 -7.88 -15.27 12.40
N TRP A 104 -8.83 -15.63 13.27
CA TRP A 104 -10.00 -14.81 13.54
C TRP A 104 -9.63 -13.44 14.10
N LEU A 105 -8.74 -13.38 15.09
CA LEU A 105 -8.30 -12.11 15.68
C LEU A 105 -7.62 -11.20 14.65
N SER A 106 -6.70 -11.74 13.85
CA SER A 106 -5.98 -10.98 12.83
C SER A 106 -6.89 -10.55 11.68
N CYS A 107 -7.85 -11.37 11.26
CA CYS A 107 -8.85 -10.99 10.26
C CYS A 107 -9.78 -9.89 10.78
N MET A 108 -10.25 -9.98 12.02
CA MET A 108 -11.08 -8.92 12.63
C MET A 108 -10.33 -7.60 12.73
N LEU A 109 -9.06 -7.65 13.10
CA LEU A 109 -8.18 -6.48 13.13
C LEU A 109 -8.04 -5.86 11.73
N MET A 110 -7.81 -6.69 10.70
CA MET A 110 -7.70 -6.23 9.31
C MET A 110 -9.00 -5.58 8.83
N ILE A 111 -10.17 -6.17 9.14
CA ILE A 111 -11.48 -5.60 8.80
C ILE A 111 -11.68 -4.24 9.50
N ALA A 112 -11.33 -4.13 10.77
CA ALA A 112 -11.44 -2.88 11.52
C ALA A 112 -10.60 -1.75 10.89
N PHE A 113 -9.33 -2.02 10.55
CA PHE A 113 -8.48 -1.02 9.90
C PHE A 113 -8.91 -0.71 8.45
N THR A 114 -9.46 -1.69 7.73
CA THR A 114 -10.10 -1.45 6.43
C THR A 114 -11.27 -0.49 6.57
N GLY A 115 -12.09 -0.64 7.62
CA GLY A 115 -13.19 0.27 7.94
C GLY A 115 -12.71 1.71 8.17
N VAL A 116 -11.63 1.90 8.95
CA VAL A 116 -11.00 3.22 9.16
C VAL A 116 -10.53 3.83 7.83
N LYS A 117 -9.92 3.02 6.95
CA LYS A 117 -9.49 3.47 5.62
C LYS A 117 -10.67 3.89 4.75
N ILE A 118 -11.72 3.09 4.68
CA ILE A 118 -12.93 3.42 3.90
C ILE A 118 -13.56 4.70 4.42
N TRP A 119 -13.70 4.84 5.75
CA TRP A 119 -14.23 6.05 6.37
C TRP A 119 -13.42 7.30 6.00
N ALA A 120 -12.08 7.19 6.00
CA ALA A 120 -11.21 8.29 5.59
C ALA A 120 -11.29 8.59 4.07
N ILE A 121 -11.48 7.58 3.23
CA ILE A 121 -11.63 7.74 1.77
C ILE A 121 -12.96 8.40 1.41
N LEU A 122 -14.04 8.09 2.13
CA LEU A 122 -15.36 8.68 1.88
C LEU A 122 -15.42 10.19 2.15
N ASP A 123 -14.47 10.73 2.91
CA ASP A 123 -14.37 12.15 3.21
C ASP A 123 -13.48 12.94 2.22
N MET A 124 -12.96 12.28 1.19
CA MET A 124 -12.13 12.91 0.17
C MET A 124 -12.96 13.65 -0.87
N GLU A 125 -12.51 14.85 -1.22
CA GLU A 125 -13.02 15.62 -2.34
C GLU A 125 -11.86 16.00 -3.27
N ALA A 126 -12.15 16.04 -4.58
CA ALA A 126 -11.17 16.54 -5.53
C ALA A 126 -11.05 18.05 -5.40
N LEU A 127 -9.85 18.53 -5.10
CA LEU A 127 -9.54 19.95 -5.19
C LEU A 127 -8.93 20.21 -6.55
N LYS A 128 -9.71 20.85 -7.42
CA LYS A 128 -9.15 21.47 -8.60
C LYS A 128 -8.52 22.78 -8.18
N VAL A 129 -7.19 22.83 -8.16
CA VAL A 129 -6.50 24.11 -8.03
C VAL A 129 -6.63 24.82 -9.37
N GLY A 130 -7.62 25.71 -9.47
CA GLY A 130 -7.76 26.63 -10.59
C GLY A 130 -7.72 28.06 -10.06
N TYR A 131 -6.54 28.68 -9.97
CA TYR A 131 -6.47 30.15 -9.89
C TYR A 131 -5.09 30.72 -10.29
N GLU A 132 -5.12 31.56 -11.33
CA GLU A 132 -4.23 32.70 -11.62
C GLU A 132 -2.69 32.55 -11.56
N GLY A 133 -2.12 31.46 -12.06
CA GLY A 133 -0.67 31.44 -12.29
C GLY A 133 -0.15 30.26 -13.10
N PRO A 134 0.90 30.43 -13.92
CA PRO A 134 1.35 29.45 -14.91
C PRO A 134 2.10 28.24 -14.34
N GLN A 135 2.03 27.95 -13.04
CA GLN A 135 2.99 27.05 -12.38
C GLN A 135 2.42 25.74 -11.82
N TYR A 136 1.10 25.56 -11.69
CA TYR A 136 0.52 24.30 -11.21
C TYR A 136 -0.79 23.99 -11.94
N VAL A 137 -0.80 22.96 -12.79
CA VAL A 137 -2.00 22.49 -13.50
C VAL A 137 -2.18 21.01 -13.18
N GLY A 138 -3.37 20.60 -12.73
CA GLY A 138 -3.66 19.18 -12.43
C GLY A 138 -4.75 18.98 -11.38
N CYS A 139 -5.16 17.72 -11.21
CA CYS A 139 -6.16 17.28 -10.23
C CYS A 139 -5.47 16.83 -8.92
N PHE A 140 -5.82 17.41 -7.77
CA PHE A 140 -5.18 17.11 -6.48
C PHE A 140 -6.17 16.59 -5.44
N VAL A 141 -5.68 15.69 -4.56
CA VAL A 141 -6.49 15.11 -3.48
C VAL A 141 -6.58 16.12 -2.35
N ALA A 142 -7.79 16.50 -1.96
CA ALA A 142 -8.02 17.23 -0.72
C ALA A 142 -9.09 16.55 0.13
N THR A 143 -9.19 17.00 1.38
CA THR A 143 -10.20 16.55 2.32
C THR A 143 -11.33 17.58 2.36
N ARG A 144 -12.57 17.11 2.41
CA ARG A 144 -13.79 17.94 2.43
C ARG A 144 -13.84 18.94 3.58
N HIS A 145 -13.29 18.57 4.74
CA HIS A 145 -13.38 19.36 5.96
C HIS A 145 -11.99 19.75 6.50
N PRO A 146 -11.75 21.04 6.80
CA PRO A 146 -10.66 21.43 7.68
C PRO A 146 -10.90 20.86 9.09
N PRO A 147 -9.88 20.31 9.77
CA PRO A 147 -8.50 20.17 9.33
C PRO A 147 -8.31 18.91 8.47
N TYR A 148 -7.36 18.96 7.52
CA TYR A 148 -6.93 17.89 6.60
C TYR A 148 -6.35 16.64 7.29
N VAL A 149 -6.76 16.32 8.52
CA VAL A 149 -6.24 15.25 9.37
C VAL A 149 -6.81 13.87 9.04
N ARG A 150 -7.95 13.81 8.33
CA ARG A 150 -8.63 12.53 8.10
C ARG A 150 -7.84 11.57 7.21
N TYR A 151 -7.11 12.11 6.23
CA TYR A 151 -6.27 11.27 5.36
C TYR A 151 -5.11 10.61 6.11
N VAL A 152 -4.60 11.21 7.19
CA VAL A 152 -3.51 10.63 8.00
C VAL A 152 -3.90 9.26 8.55
N TYR A 153 -5.18 9.08 8.89
CA TYR A 153 -5.66 7.82 9.45
C TYR A 153 -5.56 6.67 8.46
N THR A 154 -5.48 6.89 7.14
CA THR A 154 -5.23 5.79 6.19
C THR A 154 -3.82 5.23 6.35
N TYR A 155 -2.84 6.07 6.65
CA TYR A 155 -1.45 5.65 6.86
C TYR A 155 -1.21 5.14 8.27
N VAL A 156 -1.79 5.82 9.27
CA VAL A 156 -1.67 5.40 10.67
C VAL A 156 -2.29 4.02 10.86
N SER A 157 -3.46 3.74 10.27
CA SER A 157 -4.07 2.41 10.32
C SER A 157 -3.19 1.33 9.69
N GLU A 158 -2.49 1.65 8.59
CA GLU A 158 -1.55 0.76 7.92
C GLU A 158 -0.33 0.45 8.80
N VAL A 159 0.33 1.49 9.32
CA VAL A 159 1.48 1.34 10.24
C VAL A 159 1.11 0.56 11.49
N VAL A 160 -0.03 0.87 12.11
CA VAL A 160 -0.45 0.19 13.34
C VAL A 160 -0.74 -1.28 13.06
N PHE A 161 -1.39 -1.61 11.94
CA PHE A 161 -1.59 -2.99 11.54
C PHE A 161 -0.25 -3.73 11.35
N ASP A 162 0.68 -3.15 10.61
CA ASP A 162 2.01 -3.73 10.36
C ASP A 162 2.78 -3.97 11.66
N ILE A 163 2.76 -3.00 12.59
CA ILE A 163 3.40 -3.11 13.91
C ILE A 163 2.80 -4.25 14.72
N VAL A 164 1.47 -4.37 14.78
CA VAL A 164 0.81 -5.43 15.56
C VAL A 164 1.16 -6.81 15.02
N ILE A 165 1.10 -6.98 13.70
CA ILE A 165 1.42 -8.24 13.01
C ILE A 165 2.91 -8.57 13.18
N MET A 166 3.80 -7.59 13.05
CA MET A 166 5.23 -7.78 13.22
C MET A 166 5.57 -8.13 14.67
N ALA A 167 5.01 -7.43 15.65
CA ALA A 167 5.20 -7.72 17.07
C ALA A 167 4.71 -9.14 17.43
N ALA A 168 3.55 -9.54 16.93
CA ALA A 168 3.02 -10.89 17.06
C ALA A 168 3.95 -11.95 16.45
N THR A 169 4.47 -11.69 15.24
CA THR A 169 5.42 -12.56 14.54
C THR A 169 6.70 -12.72 15.35
N ILE A 170 7.27 -11.61 15.83
CA ILE A 170 8.49 -11.56 16.64
C ILE A 170 8.29 -12.31 17.96
N TYR A 171 7.20 -12.04 18.67
CA TYR A 171 6.85 -12.71 19.91
C TYR A 171 6.84 -14.23 19.72
N ARG A 172 6.12 -14.71 18.69
CA ARG A 172 6.06 -16.14 18.40
C ARG A 172 7.42 -16.71 18.01
N CYS A 173 8.23 -15.98 17.26
CA CYS A 173 9.57 -16.39 16.88
C CYS A 173 10.51 -16.58 18.08
N TYR A 174 10.39 -15.71 19.09
CA TYR A 174 11.17 -15.79 20.33
C TYR A 174 10.69 -16.89 21.27
N THR A 175 9.38 -17.07 21.43
CA THR A 175 8.82 -18.14 22.28
C THR A 175 9.12 -19.53 21.73
N PHE A 176 9.13 -19.71 20.40
CA PHE A 176 9.39 -21.00 19.72
C PHE A 176 10.85 -21.18 19.29
N ARG A 177 11.80 -20.68 20.09
CA ARG A 177 13.25 -20.84 19.87
C ARG A 177 13.76 -22.29 20.00
N GLY A 178 12.93 -23.23 20.44
CA GLY A 178 13.33 -24.62 20.69
C GLY A 178 13.32 -25.58 19.49
N LEU A 179 12.72 -25.21 18.34
CA LEU A 179 12.77 -26.03 17.12
C LEU A 179 13.83 -25.50 16.15
N ASN A 180 15.01 -26.12 16.16
CA ASN A 180 16.10 -25.90 15.20
C ASN A 180 15.76 -26.55 13.84
N SER A 181 14.74 -26.02 13.17
CA SER A 181 14.42 -26.37 11.79
C SER A 181 15.07 -25.36 10.84
N PRO A 182 15.90 -25.79 9.87
CA PRO A 182 16.50 -24.91 8.87
C PRO A 182 15.45 -24.23 7.99
N LEU A 183 14.29 -24.87 7.78
CA LEU A 183 13.14 -24.25 7.09
C LEU A 183 12.55 -23.09 7.91
N LEU A 184 12.46 -23.25 9.23
CA LEU A 184 11.92 -22.21 10.09
C LEU A 184 12.87 -21.02 10.22
N SER A 185 14.18 -21.21 10.18
CA SER A 185 15.15 -20.10 10.23
C SER A 185 15.17 -19.27 8.95
N ILE A 186 15.07 -19.90 7.78
CA ILE A 186 14.96 -19.21 6.48
C ILE A 186 13.66 -18.42 6.43
N LEU A 187 12.53 -19.06 6.76
CA LEU A 187 11.21 -18.42 6.75
C LEU A 187 11.12 -17.26 7.74
N LYS A 188 11.75 -17.37 8.91
CA LYS A 188 11.87 -16.28 9.89
C LYS A 188 12.68 -15.10 9.34
N ARG A 189 13.85 -15.36 8.73
CA ARG A 189 14.74 -14.30 8.23
C ARG A 189 14.09 -13.49 7.11
N GLU A 190 13.55 -14.17 6.11
CA GLU A 190 12.96 -13.51 4.94
C GLU A 190 11.66 -12.78 5.27
N SER A 191 10.82 -13.38 6.12
CA SER A 191 9.57 -12.75 6.53
C SER A 191 9.80 -11.53 7.43
N PHE A 192 10.81 -11.59 8.32
CA PHE A 192 11.15 -10.48 9.20
C PHE A 192 11.69 -9.28 8.42
N LEU A 193 12.63 -9.52 7.49
CA LEU A 193 13.18 -8.43 6.67
C LEU A 193 12.10 -7.72 5.86
N TYR A 194 11.18 -8.48 5.26
CA TYR A 194 10.09 -7.90 4.50
C TYR A 194 9.10 -7.10 5.39
N LEU A 195 8.72 -7.62 6.56
CA LEU A 195 7.89 -6.90 7.54
C LEU A 195 8.57 -5.64 8.09
N LEU A 196 9.90 -5.68 8.27
CA LEU A 196 10.67 -4.54 8.73
C LEU A 196 10.71 -3.44 7.67
N ILE A 197 10.96 -3.81 6.41
CA ILE A 197 10.98 -2.87 5.29
C ILE A 197 9.61 -2.20 5.14
N ILE A 198 8.52 -2.97 5.16
CA ILE A 198 7.18 -2.41 4.98
C ILE A 198 6.82 -1.46 6.14
N MET A 199 7.19 -1.79 7.38
CA MET A 199 6.99 -0.89 8.51
C MET A 199 7.77 0.42 8.34
N ILE A 200 9.03 0.37 7.89
CA ILE A 200 9.84 1.57 7.66
C ILE A 200 9.19 2.44 6.59
N VAL A 201 8.74 1.84 5.48
CA VAL A 201 8.06 2.56 4.39
C VAL A 201 6.76 3.20 4.91
N SER A 202 5.91 2.43 5.59
CA SER A 202 4.65 2.91 6.17
C SER A 202 4.89 4.04 7.18
N LEU A 203 5.92 3.93 8.03
CA LEU A 203 6.29 4.97 9.00
C LEU A 203 6.79 6.24 8.30
N THR A 204 7.61 6.09 7.26
CA THR A 204 8.09 7.22 6.47
C THR A 204 6.91 7.98 5.85
N ASN A 205 5.88 7.27 5.37
CA ASN A 205 4.66 7.90 4.85
C ASN A 205 3.92 8.73 5.91
N VAL A 206 3.78 8.22 7.14
CA VAL A 206 3.18 8.98 8.25
C VAL A 206 4.01 10.21 8.60
N LEU A 207 5.34 10.05 8.71
CA LEU A 207 6.25 11.14 9.05
C LEU A 207 6.24 12.23 7.98
N MET A 208 6.24 11.84 6.70
CA MET A 208 6.12 12.77 5.59
C MET A 208 4.84 13.60 5.71
N PHE A 209 3.70 13.00 6.03
CA PHE A 209 2.46 13.75 6.22
C PHE A 209 2.52 14.70 7.42
N CYS A 210 3.05 14.24 8.56
CA CYS A 210 3.09 15.02 9.80
C CYS A 210 4.06 16.22 9.71
N LEU A 211 5.21 16.03 9.09
CA LEU A 211 6.30 17.02 9.03
C LEU A 211 6.25 17.93 7.81
N ALA A 212 5.47 17.58 6.77
CA ALA A 212 5.38 18.40 5.58
C ALA A 212 4.71 19.77 5.88
N PRO A 213 5.24 20.88 5.35
CA PRO A 213 4.61 22.19 5.50
C PRO A 213 3.22 22.21 4.82
N PRO A 214 2.26 23.02 5.30
CA PRO A 214 0.85 22.98 4.88
C PRO A 214 0.66 23.03 3.35
N ASN A 215 1.47 23.83 2.66
CA ASN A 215 1.41 24.01 1.20
C ASN A 215 1.91 22.78 0.41
N MET A 216 2.67 21.89 1.06
CA MET A 216 3.20 20.67 0.48
C MET A 216 2.45 19.42 0.95
N LYS A 217 1.56 19.50 1.95
CA LYS A 217 0.81 18.33 2.44
C LYS A 217 0.01 17.66 1.33
N ASN A 218 -0.66 18.44 0.47
CA ASN A 218 -1.44 17.94 -0.68
C ASN A 218 -0.58 17.31 -1.79
N LEU A 219 0.69 17.73 -1.89
CA LEU A 219 1.67 17.11 -2.77
C LEU A 219 2.17 15.81 -2.16
N VAL A 220 2.51 15.83 -0.87
CA VAL A 220 2.98 14.67 -0.12
C VAL A 220 1.93 13.57 -0.02
N THR A 221 0.63 13.87 0.09
CA THR A 221 -0.44 12.86 0.00
C THR A 221 -0.45 12.12 -1.33
N SER A 222 -0.22 12.87 -2.41
CA SER A 222 -0.10 12.34 -3.75
C SER A 222 1.19 11.54 -3.95
N PHE A 223 2.28 11.95 -3.31
CA PHE A 223 3.58 11.26 -3.37
C PHE A 223 3.68 10.06 -2.40
N SER A 224 3.02 10.07 -1.25
CA SER A 224 2.98 8.93 -0.31
C SER A 224 1.96 7.86 -0.73
N GLY A 225 1.25 8.11 -1.83
CA GLY A 225 0.63 7.08 -2.66
C GLY A 225 1.63 6.32 -3.56
N LEU A 226 2.90 6.79 -3.63
CA LEU A 226 4.04 5.98 -4.07
C LEU A 226 4.48 4.97 -3.02
#